data_AF-A0A2V6DEW2-F1
#
_entry.id   AF-A0A2V6DEW2-F1
#
_cell.length_a   1.000
_cell.length_b   1.000
_cell.length_c   1.000
_cell.angle_alpha   90.00
_cell.angle_beta   90.00
_cell.angle_gamma   90.00
#
_symmetry.space_group_name_H-M   'P 1'
#
loop_
_entity.id
_entity.type
_entity.pdbx_description
1 polymer ?
#
loop_
_entity_poly.entity_id
_entity_poly.type
_entity_poly.pdbx_seq_one_letter_code
_entity_poly.pdbx_strand_id
1 'polypeptide(L)'
;PLDDLLSQRETINQTLQDIIDKQTEPWGVKVTAVEVKDVVLPDTMKRAMAKQAEAERERRAKVVNAEGEFQAAEKMVQAAAMMSKEPIALQLRFLQTMREISSEHNTTTFLPVPIDLFTPFINKSGPPKP
;
A
#
# COMPACT_ATOMS: atom_id res chain seq x y z
N PRO A 1 -2.62 5.66 22.13
CA PRO A 1 -1.61 5.42 21.05
C PRO A 1 -0.45 6.41 21.22
N LEU A 2 0.74 6.19 20.67
CA LEU A 2 1.85 7.16 20.81
C LEU A 2 1.50 8.54 20.21
N ASP A 3 0.61 8.56 19.21
CA ASP A 3 0.00 9.77 18.65
C ASP A 3 -0.78 10.58 19.68
N ASP A 4 -1.37 9.91 20.67
CA ASP A 4 -2.14 10.54 21.74
C ASP A 4 -1.21 11.26 22.71
N LEU A 5 -0.01 10.75 23.00
CA LEU A 5 0.96 11.44 23.86
C LEU A 5 1.61 12.64 23.17
N LEU A 6 1.72 12.62 21.84
CA LEU A 6 2.23 13.75 21.07
C LEU A 6 1.14 14.82 20.84
N SER A 7 -0.10 14.40 20.55
CA SER A 7 -1.24 15.31 20.39
C SER A 7 -1.74 15.89 21.73
N GLN A 8 -1.58 15.16 22.84
CA GLN A 8 -1.96 15.63 24.17
C GLN A 8 -0.90 16.50 24.84
N ARG A 9 0.31 16.70 24.28
CA ARG A 9 1.33 17.55 24.92
C ARG A 9 0.78 18.95 25.19
N GLU A 10 0.11 19.53 24.21
CA GLU A 10 -0.46 20.88 24.33
C GLU A 10 -1.57 20.93 25.40
N THR A 11 -2.45 19.93 25.40
CA THR A 11 -3.55 19.82 26.36
C THR A 11 -3.04 19.58 27.79
N ILE A 12 -2.01 18.75 27.93
CA ILE A 12 -1.36 18.44 29.21
C ILE A 12 -0.64 19.69 29.73
N ASN A 13 0.08 20.42 28.88
CA ASN A 13 0.77 21.65 29.25
C ASN A 13 -0.21 22.72 29.75
N GLN A 14 -1.34 22.92 29.05
CA GLN A 14 -2.41 23.84 29.50
C GLN A 14 -3.00 23.41 30.84
N THR A 15 -3.31 22.13 30.99
CA THR A 15 -3.90 21.62 32.24
C THR A 15 -2.92 21.79 33.41
N LEU A 16 -1.63 21.54 33.19
CA LEU A 16 -0.59 21.73 34.20
C LEU A 16 -0.38 23.21 34.54
N GLN A 17 -0.38 24.09 33.53
CA GLN A 17 -0.30 25.54 33.75
C GLN A 17 -1.44 26.02 34.65
N ASP A 18 -2.68 25.65 34.34
CA ASP A 18 -3.86 26.06 35.11
C ASP A 18 -3.82 25.58 36.57
N ILE A 19 -3.35 24.35 36.79
CA ILE A 19 -3.26 23.77 38.15
C ILE A 19 -2.17 24.48 38.95
N ILE A 20 -1.01 24.71 38.35
CA ILE A 20 0.13 25.30 39.05
C ILE A 20 -0.13 26.79 39.32
N ASP A 21 -0.66 27.54 38.35
CA ASP A 21 -0.95 28.98 38.50
C ASP A 21 -1.93 29.23 39.66
N LYS A 22 -2.99 28.41 39.77
CA LYS A 22 -3.94 28.47 40.90
C LYS A 22 -3.28 28.21 42.26
N GLN A 23 -2.27 27.36 42.32
CA GLN A 23 -1.56 27.08 43.58
C GLN A 23 -0.52 28.15 43.92
N THR A 24 0.04 28.84 42.93
CA THR A 24 1.09 29.86 43.12
C THR A 24 0.55 31.29 43.27
N GLU A 25 -0.71 31.53 42.90
CA GLU A 25 -1.39 32.83 43.05
C GLU A 25 -1.36 33.40 44.48
N PRO A 26 -1.56 32.61 45.57
CA PRO A 26 -1.45 33.11 46.94
C PRO A 26 -0.03 33.56 47.34
N TRP A 27 0.99 33.11 46.60
CA TRP A 27 2.38 33.51 46.81
C TRP A 27 2.80 34.69 45.94
N GLY A 28 1.88 35.24 45.13
CA GLY A 28 2.14 36.37 44.24
C GLY A 28 3.00 36.02 43.02
N VAL A 29 3.09 34.73 42.67
CA VAL A 29 3.88 34.24 41.53
C VAL A 29 2.94 33.84 40.40
N LYS A 30 3.13 34.45 39.22
CA LYS A 30 2.37 34.15 38.00
C LYS A 30 3.15 33.19 37.11
N VAL A 31 2.56 32.05 36.75
CA VAL A 31 3.19 31.05 35.90
C VAL A 31 2.86 31.30 34.43
N THR A 32 3.90 31.54 33.62
CA THR A 32 3.73 31.97 32.21
C THR A 32 3.67 30.79 31.24
N ALA A 33 4.40 29.72 31.50
CA ALA A 33 4.40 28.51 30.69
C ALA A 33 4.90 27.31 31.52
N VAL A 34 4.34 26.13 31.24
CA VAL A 34 4.78 24.85 31.80
C VAL A 34 5.00 23.88 30.64
N GLU A 35 6.18 23.26 30.61
CA GLU A 35 6.55 22.31 29.56
C GLU A 35 7.00 20.98 30.17
N VAL A 36 6.38 19.88 29.73
CA VAL A 36 6.81 18.54 30.12
C VAL A 36 8.13 18.20 29.41
N LYS A 37 9.23 18.19 30.16
CA LYS A 37 10.57 17.94 29.64
C LYS A 37 10.81 16.47 29.27
N ASP A 38 10.78 15.57 30.26
CA ASP A 38 11.07 14.15 30.07
C ASP A 38 10.04 13.27 30.80
N VAL A 39 9.44 12.31 30.08
CA VAL A 39 8.57 11.27 30.65
C VAL A 39 9.30 9.95 30.59
N VAL A 40 9.72 9.45 31.75
CA VAL A 40 10.42 8.15 31.84
C VAL A 40 9.40 7.04 32.05
N LEU A 41 9.12 6.29 30.98
CA LEU A 41 8.31 5.08 31.07
C LEU A 41 9.16 3.90 31.59
N PRO A 42 8.62 3.03 32.45
CA PRO A 42 9.28 1.78 32.83
C PRO A 42 9.58 0.89 31.62
N ASP A 43 10.72 0.21 31.62
CA ASP A 43 11.19 -0.58 30.48
C ASP A 43 10.24 -1.75 30.12
N THR A 44 9.53 -2.29 31.10
CA THR A 44 8.51 -3.33 30.90
C THR A 44 7.34 -2.81 30.06
N MET A 45 6.85 -1.61 30.36
CA MET A 45 5.76 -0.96 29.63
C MET A 45 6.17 -0.57 28.22
N LYS A 46 7.39 -0.01 28.04
CA LYS A 46 7.93 0.32 26.71
C LYS A 46 7.95 -0.89 25.77
N ARG A 47 8.43 -2.04 26.26
CA ARG A 47 8.48 -3.29 25.48
C ARG A 47 7.08 -3.80 25.14
N ALA A 48 6.15 -3.78 26.10
CA ALA A 48 4.77 -4.21 25.87
C ALA A 48 4.05 -3.31 24.85
N MET A 49 4.21 -1.99 24.98
CA MET A 49 3.65 -1.02 24.03
C MET A 49 4.27 -1.14 22.64
N ALA A 50 5.59 -1.33 22.54
CA ALA A 50 6.25 -1.54 21.25
C ALA A 50 5.72 -2.80 20.55
N LYS A 51 5.59 -3.91 21.27
CA LYS A 51 5.05 -5.16 20.73
C LYS A 51 3.59 -5.02 20.29
N GLN A 52 2.78 -4.30 21.06
CA GLN A 52 1.39 -4.02 20.69
C GLN A 52 1.30 -3.12 19.45
N ALA A 53 2.12 -2.06 19.39
CA ALA A 53 2.17 -1.15 18.24
C ALA A 53 2.62 -1.85 16.97
N GLU A 54 3.60 -2.75 17.07
CA GLU A 54 4.08 -3.56 15.96
C GLU A 54 3.00 -4.52 15.45
N ALA A 55 2.31 -5.23 16.35
CA ALA A 55 1.22 -6.14 15.99
C ALA A 55 0.05 -5.41 15.31
N GLU A 56 -0.34 -4.24 15.81
CA GLU A 56 -1.38 -3.42 15.19
C GLU A 56 -0.95 -2.88 13.82
N ARG A 57 0.32 -2.46 13.70
CA ARG A 57 0.89 -2.01 12.42
C ARG A 57 0.92 -3.13 11.39
N GLU A 58 1.35 -4.33 11.78
CA GLU A 58 1.39 -5.48 10.89
C GLU A 58 -0.03 -5.91 10.47
N ARG A 59 -0.98 -5.92 11.41
CA ARG A 59 -2.40 -6.17 11.10
C ARG A 59 -2.93 -5.18 10.08
N ARG A 60 -2.72 -3.87 10.30
CA ARG A 60 -3.16 -2.82 9.37
C ARG A 60 -2.50 -2.95 8.00
N ALA A 61 -1.19 -3.22 7.96
CA ALA A 61 -0.47 -3.42 6.71
C ALA A 61 -1.05 -4.60 5.90
N LYS A 62 -1.39 -5.73 6.56
CA LYS A 62 -2.02 -6.87 5.89
C LYS A 62 -3.39 -6.53 5.29
N VAL A 63 -4.22 -5.79 6.02
CA VAL A 63 -5.54 -5.36 5.52
C VAL A 63 -5.40 -4.44 4.31
N VAL A 64 -4.54 -3.42 4.41
CA VAL A 64 -4.31 -2.46 3.32
C VAL A 64 -3.74 -3.14 2.08
N ASN A 65 -2.80 -4.09 2.25
CA ASN A 65 -2.26 -4.84 1.12
C ASN A 65 -3.33 -5.72 0.46
N ALA A 66 -4.11 -6.45 1.25
CA ALA A 66 -5.19 -7.30 0.72
C ALA A 66 -6.25 -6.48 -0.04
N GLU A 67 -6.59 -5.29 0.47
CA GLU A 67 -7.52 -4.38 -0.19
C GLU A 67 -6.92 -3.77 -1.48
N GLY A 68 -5.64 -3.42 -1.46
CA GLY A 68 -4.91 -2.96 -2.64
C GLY A 68 -4.83 -4.03 -3.73
N GLU A 69 -4.57 -5.28 -3.35
CA GLU A 69 -4.56 -6.43 -4.27
C GLU A 69 -5.94 -6.66 -4.88
N PHE A 70 -7.00 -6.60 -4.07
CA PHE A 70 -8.38 -6.75 -4.55
C PHE A 70 -8.73 -5.65 -5.57
N GLN A 71 -8.47 -4.39 -5.26
CA GLN A 71 -8.74 -3.27 -6.17
C GLN A 71 -7.92 -3.37 -7.47
N ALA A 72 -6.67 -3.84 -7.38
CA ALA A 72 -5.84 -4.07 -8.57
C ALA A 72 -6.42 -5.18 -9.44
N ALA A 73 -6.80 -6.32 -8.86
CA ALA A 73 -7.41 -7.44 -9.57
C ALA A 73 -8.73 -7.04 -10.22
N GLU A 74 -9.59 -6.30 -9.52
CA GLU A 74 -10.85 -5.79 -10.05
C GLU A 74 -10.62 -4.92 -11.30
N LYS A 75 -9.70 -3.96 -11.23
CA LYS A 75 -9.36 -3.09 -12.37
C LYS A 75 -8.78 -3.89 -13.53
N MET A 76 -7.97 -4.91 -13.27
CA MET A 76 -7.44 -5.79 -14.30
C MET A 76 -8.56 -6.56 -15.02
N VAL A 77 -9.54 -7.09 -14.29
CA VAL A 77 -10.70 -7.79 -14.88
C VAL A 77 -11.53 -6.82 -15.72
N GLN A 78 -11.79 -5.61 -15.23
CA GLN A 78 -12.49 -4.57 -15.99
C GLN A 78 -11.74 -4.19 -17.27
N ALA A 79 -10.42 -4.02 -17.20
CA ALA A 79 -9.58 -3.75 -18.36
C ALA A 79 -9.65 -4.91 -19.37
N ALA A 80 -9.54 -6.17 -18.92
CA ALA A 80 -9.65 -7.34 -19.77
C ALA A 80 -11.03 -7.42 -20.46
N ALA A 81 -12.11 -7.12 -19.73
CA ALA A 81 -13.46 -7.08 -20.30
C ALA A 81 -13.61 -5.98 -21.36
N MET A 82 -13.00 -4.80 -21.17
CA MET A 82 -12.96 -3.74 -22.19
C MET A 82 -12.13 -4.17 -23.41
N MET A 83 -10.97 -4.78 -23.22
CA MET A 83 -10.13 -5.30 -24.31
C MET A 83 -10.82 -6.43 -25.09
N SER A 84 -11.66 -7.24 -24.43
CA SER A 84 -12.46 -8.26 -25.11
C SER A 84 -13.54 -7.66 -26.00
N LYS A 85 -14.08 -6.47 -25.65
CA LYS A 85 -15.06 -5.77 -26.49
C LYS A 85 -14.42 -5.15 -27.73
N GLU A 86 -13.17 -4.69 -27.61
CA GLU A 86 -12.43 -4.01 -28.68
C GLU A 86 -11.15 -4.79 -29.05
N PRO A 87 -11.20 -5.72 -30.03
CA PRO A 87 -10.07 -6.57 -30.39
C PRO A 87 -8.80 -5.81 -30.80
N ILE A 88 -8.97 -4.61 -31.36
CA ILE A 88 -7.86 -3.71 -31.74
C ILE A 88 -7.04 -3.29 -30.52
N ALA A 89 -7.65 -3.18 -29.33
CA ALA A 89 -6.94 -2.82 -28.11
C ALA A 89 -5.91 -3.89 -27.69
N LEU A 90 -6.22 -5.18 -27.90
CA LEU A 90 -5.29 -6.28 -27.65
C LEU A 90 -4.09 -6.20 -28.60
N GLN A 91 -4.34 -5.87 -29.87
CA GLN A 91 -3.27 -5.73 -30.87
C GLN A 91 -2.37 -4.52 -30.58
N LEU A 92 -2.93 -3.38 -30.16
CA LEU A 92 -2.14 -2.23 -29.73
C LEU A 92 -1.30 -2.54 -28.49
N ARG A 93 -1.87 -3.23 -27.49
CA ARG A 93 -1.14 -3.72 -26.32
C ARG A 93 0.00 -4.64 -26.72
N PHE A 94 -0.23 -5.58 -27.64
CA PHE A 94 0.81 -6.49 -28.15
C PHE A 94 1.95 -5.73 -28.84
N LEU A 95 1.63 -4.72 -29.65
CA LEU A 95 2.64 -3.86 -30.28
C LEU A 95 3.41 -3.01 -29.25
N GLN A 96 2.76 -2.53 -28.20
CA GLN A 96 3.40 -1.82 -27.09
C GLN A 96 4.36 -2.74 -26.33
N THR A 97 3.93 -3.95 -25.97
CA THR A 97 4.80 -4.92 -25.30
C THR A 97 5.98 -5.31 -26.17
N MET A 98 5.79 -5.45 -27.50
CA MET A 98 6.87 -5.69 -28.45
C MET A 98 7.90 -4.54 -28.47
N ARG A 99 7.44 -3.29 -28.42
CA ARG A 99 8.31 -2.11 -28.37
C ARG A 99 9.08 -2.04 -27.06
N GLU A 100 8.44 -2.33 -25.92
CA GLU A 100 9.08 -2.37 -24.60
C GLU A 100 10.18 -3.43 -24.55
N ILE A 101 9.87 -4.67 -24.96
CA ILE A 101 10.84 -5.78 -25.04
C ILE A 101 12.00 -5.45 -25.99
N SER A 102 11.70 -4.82 -27.14
CA SER A 102 12.73 -4.39 -28.10
C SER A 102 13.62 -3.27 -27.56
N SER A 103 13.16 -2.51 -26.57
CA SER A 103 13.95 -1.43 -25.94
C SER A 103 14.89 -1.95 -24.84
N GLU A 104 14.60 -3.11 -24.24
CA GLU A 104 15.33 -3.68 -23.09
C GLU A 104 16.54 -4.57 -23.45
N HIS A 105 16.99 -4.59 -24.71
CA HIS A 105 18.27 -5.21 -25.14
C HIS A 105 18.46 -6.72 -24.80
N ASN A 106 17.43 -7.57 -24.88
CA ASN A 106 17.61 -9.04 -24.78
C ASN A 106 17.00 -9.81 -25.97
N THR A 107 17.86 -10.31 -26.85
CA THR A 107 17.59 -10.92 -28.17
C THR A 107 17.01 -12.34 -28.13
N THR A 108 16.42 -12.79 -27.01
CA THR A 108 15.79 -14.13 -26.96
C THR A 108 14.28 -14.01 -27.17
N THR A 109 13.88 -13.92 -28.43
CA THR A 109 12.48 -13.77 -28.86
C THR A 109 11.68 -15.04 -28.62
N PHE A 110 10.97 -15.12 -27.49
CA PHE A 110 9.88 -16.07 -27.32
C PHE A 110 8.63 -15.47 -27.99
N LEU A 111 8.31 -15.94 -29.19
CA LEU A 111 7.12 -15.53 -29.94
C LEU A 111 6.00 -16.58 -29.67
N PRO A 112 5.04 -16.33 -28.77
CA PRO A 112 3.87 -17.20 -28.67
C PRO A 112 3.00 -16.93 -29.90
N VAL A 113 3.19 -17.72 -30.95
CA VAL A 113 2.34 -17.69 -32.13
C VAL A 113 1.03 -18.41 -31.77
N PRO A 114 -0.15 -17.79 -31.99
CA PRO A 114 -1.43 -18.45 -31.77
C PRO A 114 -1.51 -19.75 -32.57
N ILE A 115 -1.91 -20.86 -31.93
CA ILE A 115 -2.01 -22.16 -32.60
C ILE A 115 -3.01 -22.14 -33.78
N ASP A 116 -3.93 -21.17 -33.76
CA ASP A 116 -4.90 -20.92 -34.82
C ASP A 116 -4.25 -20.61 -36.18
N LEU A 117 -3.05 -19.99 -36.21
CA LEU A 117 -2.31 -19.77 -37.45
C LEU A 117 -1.81 -21.08 -38.09
N PHE A 118 -1.65 -22.14 -37.30
CA PHE A 118 -1.20 -23.45 -37.78
C PHE A 118 -2.34 -24.41 -38.12
N THR A 119 -3.59 -24.08 -37.78
CA THR A 119 -4.78 -24.90 -38.11
C THR A 119 -4.91 -25.28 -39.59
N PRO A 120 -4.64 -24.40 -40.59
CA PRO A 120 -4.71 -24.81 -42.01
C PRO A 120 -3.57 -25.75 -42.44
N PHE A 121 -2.46 -25.80 -41.72
CA PHE A 121 -1.33 -26.68 -42.04
C PHE A 121 -1.49 -28.09 -41.43
N ILE A 122 -2.16 -28.19 -40.27
CA ILE A 122 -2.47 -29.47 -39.60
C ILE A 122 -3.63 -30.21 -40.29
N ASN A 123 -4.64 -29.49 -40.79
CA ASN A 123 -5.78 -30.11 -41.47
C ASN A 123 -5.48 -30.64 -42.88
N LYS A 124 -4.30 -30.36 -43.44
CA LYS A 124 -3.90 -30.82 -44.78
C LYS A 124 -3.18 -32.18 -44.77
N SER A 125 -2.87 -32.75 -43.60
CA SER A 125 -2.13 -34.02 -43.47
C SER A 125 -3.00 -35.24 -43.11
N GLY A 126 -4.33 -35.15 -43.21
CA GLY A 126 -5.22 -36.32 -43.06
C GLY A 126 -5.37 -37.08 -44.39
N PRO A 127 -5.31 -38.43 -44.41
CA PRO A 127 -5.42 -39.19 -45.66
C PRO A 127 -6.80 -38.99 -46.29
N PRO A 128 -6.91 -39.00 -47.64
CA PRO A 128 -8.19 -38.89 -48.32
C PRO A 128 -9.09 -40.05 -47.89
N LYS A 129 -10.25 -39.71 -47.33
CA LYS A 129 -11.28 -40.66 -46.91
C LYS A 129 -11.92 -41.27 -48.17
N PRO A 130 -12.15 -42.60 -48.22
CA PRO A 130 -12.86 -43.24 -49.33
C PRO A 130 -14.32 -42.78 -49.41
#